data_AF-A0A538IE51-F1
#
_entry.id   AF-A0A538IE51-F1
#
_cell.length_a   1.000
_cell.length_b   1.000
_cell.length_c   1.000
_cell.angle_alpha   90.00
_cell.angle_beta   90.00
_cell.angle_gamma   90.00
#
_symmetry.space_group_name_H-M   'P 1'
#
loop_
_entity.id
_entity.type
_entity.pdbx_description
1 polymer ?
#
loop_
_entity_poly.entity_id
_entity_poly.type
_entity_poly.pdbx_seq_one_letter_code
_entity_poly.pdbx_strand_id
1 'polypeptide(L)'
;MDWRERYERAAARYAGGVTRKSDERQLVQLANAAWAAGLSLLMAGDRVGAREWLVRAAARYRESWDAGAESDAWGRPIGAMKALLIAGEDASEAAHWTLETCLGISYRDVSVSPVGRYAGILALLVLGRDDEAGAVAAGLGEGFPGDVADALRALAAHDAEAYRAAVAAVRRSFEEREDFLEDMPVPDTALALEALGERRRLGP
;
A
#
# COMPACT_ATOMS: atom_id res chain seq x y z
N MET A 1 2.18 24.04 -5.64
CA MET A 1 0.99 23.37 -6.20
C MET A 1 0.11 22.97 -5.02
N ASP A 2 -1.15 23.37 -5.04
CA ASP A 2 -2.09 23.13 -3.94
C ASP A 2 -2.58 21.66 -3.94
N TRP A 3 -2.77 21.08 -2.76
CA TRP A 3 -3.33 19.74 -2.59
C TRP A 3 -4.76 19.65 -3.11
N ARG A 4 -5.55 20.74 -3.02
CA ARG A 4 -6.90 20.74 -3.61
C ARG A 4 -6.88 20.71 -5.13
N GLU A 5 -5.96 21.43 -5.78
CA GLU A 5 -5.76 21.33 -7.23
C GLU A 5 -5.34 19.91 -7.66
N ARG A 6 -4.47 19.24 -6.88
CA ARG A 6 -4.09 17.83 -7.12
C ARG A 6 -5.29 16.90 -7.02
N TYR A 7 -6.13 17.10 -6.00
CA TYR A 7 -7.39 16.37 -5.84
C TYR A 7 -8.31 16.56 -7.05
N GLU A 8 -8.57 17.80 -7.47
CA GLU A 8 -9.48 18.08 -8.59
C GLU A 8 -9.03 17.39 -9.88
N ARG A 9 -7.73 17.43 -10.19
CA ARG A 9 -7.18 16.73 -11.36
C ARG A 9 -7.34 15.21 -11.24
N ALA A 10 -7.06 14.63 -10.07
CA ALA A 10 -7.22 13.19 -9.85
C ALA A 10 -8.70 12.75 -9.95
N ALA A 11 -9.61 13.50 -9.34
CA ALA A 11 -11.05 13.27 -9.39
C ALA A 11 -11.60 13.40 -10.82
N ALA A 12 -11.15 14.39 -11.60
CA ALA A 12 -11.53 14.56 -12.99
C ALA A 12 -11.05 13.37 -13.87
N ARG A 13 -9.81 12.89 -13.65
CA ARG A 13 -9.29 11.69 -14.34
C ARG A 13 -10.10 10.45 -13.98
N TYR A 14 -10.48 10.30 -12.71
CA TYR A 14 -11.34 9.21 -12.28
C TYR A 14 -12.70 9.28 -13.00
N ALA A 15 -13.38 10.42 -12.96
CA ALA A 15 -14.69 10.61 -13.58
C ALA A 15 -14.66 10.34 -15.09
N GLY A 16 -13.64 10.83 -15.81
CA GLY A 16 -13.46 10.57 -17.24
C GLY A 16 -13.05 9.14 -17.59
N GLY A 17 -12.50 8.39 -16.65
CA GLY A 17 -12.18 6.97 -16.83
C GLY A 17 -13.39 6.05 -16.67
N VAL A 18 -14.33 6.40 -15.78
CA VAL A 18 -15.53 5.58 -15.49
C VAL A 18 -16.45 5.45 -16.72
N THR A 19 -16.41 6.41 -17.65
CA THR A 19 -17.23 6.38 -18.87
C THR A 19 -16.69 5.42 -19.95
N ARG A 20 -15.52 4.82 -19.74
CA ARG A 20 -14.85 3.94 -20.71
C ARG A 20 -15.16 2.47 -20.40
N LYS A 21 -14.95 1.59 -21.38
CA LYS A 21 -15.03 0.14 -21.16
C LYS A 21 -14.06 -0.24 -20.04
N SER A 22 -14.56 -0.93 -19.03
CA SER A 22 -13.77 -1.34 -17.87
C SER A 22 -13.08 -2.67 -18.16
N ASP A 23 -11.85 -2.59 -18.66
CA ASP A 23 -10.88 -3.68 -18.62
C ASP A 23 -9.94 -3.52 -17.41
N GLU A 24 -9.08 -4.51 -17.18
CA GLU A 24 -8.10 -4.53 -16.10
C GLU A 24 -7.24 -3.26 -16.06
N ARG A 25 -6.89 -2.69 -17.22
CA ARG A 25 -5.99 -1.55 -17.38
C ARG A 25 -6.71 -0.26 -17.02
N GLN A 26 -7.94 -0.10 -17.50
CA GLN A 26 -8.77 1.03 -17.14
C GLN A 26 -9.10 1.00 -15.65
N LEU A 27 -9.34 -0.19 -15.08
CA LEU A 27 -9.63 -0.34 -13.64
C LEU A 27 -8.41 0.00 -12.77
N VAL A 28 -7.19 -0.40 -13.14
CA VAL A 28 -6.00 0.01 -12.35
C VAL A 28 -5.71 1.50 -12.48
N GLN A 29 -5.99 2.12 -13.64
CA GLN A 29 -5.91 3.58 -13.79
C GLN A 29 -6.94 4.30 -12.92
N LEU A 30 -8.17 3.77 -12.82
CA LEU A 30 -9.17 4.29 -11.90
C LEU A 30 -8.74 4.13 -10.44
N ALA A 31 -8.12 2.99 -10.09
CA ALA A 31 -7.57 2.78 -8.75
C ALA A 31 -6.50 3.82 -8.41
N ASN A 32 -5.53 4.04 -9.30
CA ASN A 32 -4.47 5.03 -9.12
C ASN A 32 -5.02 6.47 -9.03
N ALA A 33 -6.00 6.82 -9.86
CA ALA A 33 -6.64 8.14 -9.80
C ALA A 33 -7.41 8.33 -8.47
N ALA A 34 -8.11 7.30 -7.99
CA ALA A 34 -8.79 7.35 -6.70
C ALA A 34 -7.80 7.43 -5.52
N TRP A 35 -6.70 6.68 -5.58
CA TRP A 35 -5.62 6.75 -4.60
C TRP A 35 -5.00 8.14 -4.54
N ALA A 36 -4.69 8.73 -5.70
CA ALA A 36 -4.17 10.09 -5.80
C ALA A 36 -5.14 11.14 -5.24
N ALA A 37 -6.44 11.02 -5.50
CA ALA A 37 -7.46 11.89 -4.94
C ALA A 37 -7.55 11.77 -3.41
N GLY A 38 -7.51 10.54 -2.89
CA GLY A 38 -7.55 10.25 -1.46
C GLY A 38 -6.35 10.83 -0.71
N LEU A 39 -5.13 10.62 -1.23
CA LEU A 39 -3.92 11.20 -0.63
C LEU A 39 -3.91 12.71 -0.72
N SER A 40 -4.38 13.30 -1.82
CA SER A 40 -4.47 14.76 -1.94
C SER A 40 -5.39 15.36 -0.88
N LEU A 41 -6.56 14.77 -0.64
CA LEU A 41 -7.48 15.21 0.41
C LEU A 41 -6.89 15.01 1.82
N LEU A 42 -6.19 13.90 2.04
CA LEU A 42 -5.51 13.64 3.32
C LEU A 42 -4.50 14.75 3.62
N MET A 43 -3.68 15.11 2.64
CA MET A 43 -2.68 16.17 2.76
C MET A 43 -3.31 17.57 2.89
N ALA A 44 -4.52 17.77 2.35
CA ALA A 44 -5.32 18.98 2.57
C ALA A 44 -6.04 19.01 3.93
N GLY A 45 -5.88 17.97 4.76
CA GLY A 45 -6.52 17.84 6.09
C GLY A 45 -7.95 17.32 6.06
N ASP A 46 -8.50 16.97 4.89
CA ASP A 46 -9.85 16.41 4.75
C ASP A 46 -9.82 14.88 4.88
N ARG A 47 -9.82 14.42 6.12
CA ARG A 47 -9.77 12.97 6.44
C ARG A 47 -11.01 12.21 5.99
N VAL A 48 -12.18 12.83 6.02
CA VAL A 48 -13.45 12.18 5.63
C VAL A 48 -13.45 11.95 4.11
N GLY A 49 -13.15 12.98 3.34
CA GLY A 49 -13.02 12.86 1.89
C GLY A 49 -11.90 11.92 1.48
N ALA A 50 -10.74 11.98 2.16
CA ALA A 50 -9.64 11.06 1.92
C ALA A 50 -10.05 9.60 2.07
N ARG A 51 -10.72 9.27 3.18
CA ARG A 51 -11.22 7.92 3.47
C ARG A 51 -12.12 7.40 2.36
N GLU A 52 -13.09 8.19 1.89
CA GLU A 52 -14.00 7.77 0.82
C GLU A 52 -13.26 7.41 -0.48
N TRP A 53 -12.26 8.21 -0.85
CA TRP A 53 -11.47 7.99 -2.05
C TRP A 53 -10.49 6.82 -1.93
N LEU A 54 -9.88 6.63 -0.77
CA LEU A 54 -8.97 5.51 -0.52
C LEU A 54 -9.71 4.17 -0.48
N VAL A 55 -10.89 4.09 0.14
CA VAL A 55 -11.76 2.89 0.08
C VAL A 55 -12.13 2.58 -1.37
N ARG A 56 -12.48 3.61 -2.15
CA ARG A 56 -12.75 3.47 -3.58
C ARG A 56 -11.54 2.95 -4.35
N ALA A 57 -10.34 3.43 -4.04
CA ALA A 57 -9.11 2.95 -4.66
C ALA A 57 -8.88 1.45 -4.39
N ALA A 58 -9.06 1.01 -3.14
CA ALA A 58 -8.92 -0.39 -2.76
C ALA A 58 -9.89 -1.30 -3.53
N ALA A 59 -11.15 -0.90 -3.65
CA ALA A 59 -12.13 -1.63 -4.45
C ALA A 59 -11.71 -1.73 -5.93
N ARG A 60 -11.22 -0.64 -6.54
CA ARG A 60 -10.78 -0.65 -7.94
C ARG A 60 -9.52 -1.49 -8.18
N TYR A 61 -8.60 -1.56 -7.22
CA TYR A 61 -7.47 -2.48 -7.31
C TYR A 61 -7.92 -3.94 -7.34
N ARG A 62 -8.93 -4.30 -6.52
CA ARG A 62 -9.52 -5.64 -6.53
C ARG A 62 -10.25 -5.94 -7.83
N GLU A 63 -11.14 -5.05 -8.27
CA GLU A 63 -11.85 -5.19 -9.54
C GLU A 63 -10.88 -5.37 -10.72
N SER A 64 -9.77 -4.60 -10.72
CA SER A 64 -8.74 -4.72 -11.76
C SER A 64 -8.06 -6.08 -11.77
N TRP A 65 -7.83 -6.69 -10.61
CA TRP A 65 -7.30 -8.05 -10.55
C TRP A 65 -8.28 -9.06 -11.11
N ASP A 66 -9.54 -8.99 -10.65
CA ASP A 66 -10.61 -9.91 -11.04
C ASP A 66 -10.95 -9.81 -12.54
N ALA A 67 -10.64 -8.66 -13.17
CA ALA A 67 -10.74 -8.44 -14.61
C ALA A 67 -9.64 -9.13 -15.44
N GLY A 68 -8.75 -9.91 -14.82
CA GLY A 68 -7.75 -10.75 -15.49
C GLY A 68 -6.33 -10.18 -15.48
N ALA A 69 -5.93 -9.52 -14.39
CA ALA A 69 -4.54 -9.10 -14.23
C ALA A 69 -3.57 -10.30 -14.21
N GLU A 70 -2.33 -10.08 -14.63
CA GLU A 70 -1.26 -11.08 -14.54
C GLU A 70 -0.97 -11.47 -13.08
N SER A 71 -0.50 -12.69 -12.85
CA SER A 71 -0.33 -13.25 -11.49
C SER A 71 0.75 -12.55 -10.66
N ASP A 72 1.63 -11.77 -11.28
CA ASP A 72 2.66 -10.97 -10.63
C ASP A 72 2.31 -9.47 -10.53
N ALA A 73 1.05 -9.10 -10.77
CA ALA A 73 0.54 -7.74 -10.67
C ALA A 73 0.37 -7.24 -9.21
N TRP A 74 1.38 -7.47 -8.37
CA TRP A 74 1.41 -7.26 -6.91
C TRP A 74 1.05 -5.84 -6.46
N GLY A 75 1.21 -4.85 -7.34
CA GLY A 75 0.81 -3.47 -7.05
C GLY A 75 -0.67 -3.33 -6.67
N ARG A 76 -1.54 -4.23 -7.16
CA ARG A 76 -2.98 -4.24 -6.83
C ARG A 76 -3.25 -4.63 -5.37
N PRO A 77 -2.87 -5.83 -4.89
CA PRO A 77 -3.07 -6.19 -3.49
C PRO A 77 -2.32 -5.25 -2.53
N ILE A 78 -1.10 -4.82 -2.87
CA ILE A 78 -0.35 -3.85 -2.07
C ILE A 78 -1.10 -2.51 -1.99
N GLY A 79 -1.54 -1.98 -3.13
CA GLY A 79 -2.26 -0.71 -3.20
C GLY A 79 -3.58 -0.75 -2.43
N ALA A 80 -4.32 -1.86 -2.51
CA ALA A 80 -5.57 -2.05 -1.77
C ALA A 80 -5.35 -2.03 -0.25
N MET A 81 -4.39 -2.81 0.25
CA MET A 81 -4.08 -2.84 1.68
C MET A 81 -3.59 -1.49 2.19
N LYS A 82 -2.68 -0.84 1.46
CA LYS A 82 -2.18 0.49 1.84
C LYS A 82 -3.29 1.53 1.88
N ALA A 83 -4.16 1.56 0.87
CA ALA A 83 -5.26 2.50 0.84
C ALA A 83 -6.21 2.32 2.03
N LEU A 84 -6.57 1.08 2.38
CA LEU A 84 -7.41 0.79 3.54
C LEU A 84 -6.72 1.15 4.87
N LEU A 85 -5.44 0.81 5.02
CA LEU A 85 -4.65 1.18 6.21
C LEU A 85 -4.60 2.69 6.41
N ILE A 86 -4.29 3.45 5.36
CA ILE A 86 -4.20 4.92 5.40
C ILE A 86 -5.59 5.55 5.65
N ALA A 87 -6.65 4.92 5.16
CA ALA A 87 -8.02 5.35 5.40
C ALA A 87 -8.51 5.10 6.84
N GLY A 88 -7.74 4.36 7.65
CA GLY A 88 -8.15 3.92 8.99
C GLY A 88 -9.16 2.76 8.98
N GLU A 89 -9.26 2.03 7.87
CA GLU A 89 -10.23 0.96 7.68
C GLU A 89 -9.66 -0.42 8.03
N ASP A 90 -10.58 -1.40 8.16
CA ASP A 90 -10.20 -2.80 8.20
C ASP A 90 -9.67 -3.24 6.83
N ALA A 91 -8.45 -3.78 6.82
CA ALA A 91 -7.78 -4.29 5.62
C ALA A 91 -7.74 -5.83 5.59
N SER A 92 -8.37 -6.50 6.56
CA SER A 92 -8.29 -7.96 6.75
C SER A 92 -8.76 -8.73 5.51
N GLU A 93 -9.83 -8.29 4.85
CA GLU A 93 -10.30 -8.94 3.62
C GLU A 93 -9.27 -8.85 2.48
N ALA A 94 -8.66 -7.68 2.29
CA ALA A 94 -7.61 -7.48 1.29
C ALA A 94 -6.35 -8.32 1.61
N ALA A 95 -6.03 -8.49 2.89
CA ALA A 95 -4.93 -9.34 3.33
C ALA A 95 -5.18 -10.83 3.09
N HIS A 96 -6.38 -11.34 3.43
CA HIS A 96 -6.76 -12.73 3.10
C HIS A 96 -6.72 -12.96 1.60
N TRP A 97 -7.29 -12.05 0.81
CA TRP A 97 -7.23 -12.09 -0.65
C TRP A 97 -5.79 -12.19 -1.17
N THR A 98 -4.87 -11.38 -0.62
CA THR A 98 -3.46 -11.39 -0.99
C THR A 98 -2.81 -12.74 -0.73
N LEU A 99 -3.03 -13.33 0.46
CA LEU A 99 -2.42 -14.61 0.83
C LEU A 99 -3.04 -15.79 0.08
N GLU A 100 -4.36 -15.82 -0.08
CA GLU A 100 -5.09 -16.99 -0.61
C GLU A 100 -5.15 -17.00 -2.13
N THR A 101 -5.41 -15.84 -2.75
CA THR A 101 -5.65 -15.74 -4.20
C THR A 101 -4.40 -15.30 -4.95
N CYS A 102 -3.69 -14.28 -4.44
CA CYS A 102 -2.54 -13.74 -5.17
C CYS A 102 -1.29 -14.60 -4.97
N LEU A 103 -1.00 -15.03 -3.73
CA LEU A 103 0.20 -15.83 -3.41
C LEU A 103 -0.06 -17.35 -3.33
N GLY A 104 -1.30 -17.75 -3.05
CA GLY A 104 -1.66 -19.14 -2.79
C GLY A 104 -0.90 -19.74 -1.59
N ILE A 105 -0.75 -21.08 -1.58
CA ILE A 105 -0.05 -21.81 -0.51
C ILE A 105 1.46 -21.52 -0.39
N SER A 106 2.04 -20.71 -1.30
CA SER A 106 3.49 -20.60 -1.51
C SER A 106 4.10 -19.25 -1.11
N TYR A 107 3.44 -18.40 -0.32
CA TYR A 107 4.03 -17.12 0.10
C TYR A 107 5.34 -17.24 0.92
N ARG A 108 5.69 -18.45 1.37
CA ARG A 108 6.95 -18.79 2.05
C ARG A 108 8.04 -19.29 1.09
N ASP A 109 7.73 -19.47 -0.19
CA ASP A 109 8.66 -19.96 -1.19
C ASP A 109 9.60 -18.84 -1.66
N VAL A 110 10.88 -19.20 -1.78
CA VAL A 110 11.93 -18.31 -2.28
C VAL A 110 11.73 -17.93 -3.75
N SER A 111 10.92 -18.68 -4.51
CA SER A 111 10.56 -18.34 -5.89
C SER A 111 9.71 -17.07 -6.01
N VAL A 112 9.07 -16.62 -4.93
CA VAL A 112 8.30 -15.37 -4.91
C VAL A 112 9.25 -14.18 -5.01
N SER A 113 8.96 -13.27 -5.95
CA SER A 113 9.73 -12.04 -6.16
C SER A 113 9.78 -11.18 -4.88
N PRO A 114 10.79 -10.31 -4.71
CA PRO A 114 10.85 -9.42 -3.55
C PRO A 114 9.56 -8.59 -3.31
N VAL A 115 8.90 -8.16 -4.39
CA VAL A 115 7.63 -7.42 -4.31
C VAL A 115 6.47 -8.33 -3.88
N GLY A 116 6.41 -9.58 -4.35
CA GLY A 116 5.43 -10.55 -3.87
C GLY A 116 5.62 -10.90 -2.40
N ARG A 117 6.87 -11.02 -1.93
CA ARG A 117 7.18 -11.20 -0.50
C ARG A 117 6.73 -10.01 0.32
N TYR A 118 6.98 -8.78 -0.17
CA TYR A 118 6.46 -7.58 0.47
C TYR A 118 4.94 -7.58 0.58
N ALA A 119 4.21 -7.96 -0.47
CA ALA A 119 2.75 -8.11 -0.42
C ALA A 119 2.32 -9.11 0.67
N GLY A 120 3.00 -10.26 0.75
CA GLY A 120 2.74 -11.29 1.76
C GLY A 120 3.01 -10.81 3.19
N ILE A 121 4.15 -10.15 3.43
CA ILE A 121 4.50 -9.58 4.74
C ILE A 121 3.45 -8.54 5.15
N LEU A 122 3.07 -7.65 4.24
CA LEU A 122 2.06 -6.62 4.52
C LEU A 122 0.72 -7.26 4.91
N ALA A 123 0.29 -8.29 4.20
CA ALA A 123 -0.92 -9.04 4.52
C ALA A 123 -0.84 -9.74 5.90
N LEU A 124 0.29 -10.39 6.20
CA LEU A 124 0.51 -11.03 7.51
C LEU A 124 0.45 -9.99 8.65
N LEU A 125 1.08 -8.82 8.46
CA LEU A 125 1.03 -7.73 9.44
C LEU A 125 -0.38 -7.15 9.59
N VAL A 126 -1.16 -7.02 8.51
CA VAL A 126 -2.57 -6.60 8.61
C VAL A 126 -3.37 -7.56 9.48
N LEU A 127 -3.11 -8.87 9.34
CA LEU A 127 -3.78 -9.94 10.09
C LEU A 127 -3.20 -10.19 11.50
N GLY A 128 -2.18 -9.44 11.91
CA GLY A 128 -1.51 -9.61 13.21
C GLY A 128 -0.68 -10.90 13.32
N ARG A 129 -0.29 -11.51 12.19
CA ARG A 129 0.52 -12.74 12.13
C ARG A 129 2.01 -12.38 12.15
N ASP A 130 2.43 -11.72 13.22
CA ASP A 130 3.74 -11.04 13.32
C ASP A 130 4.93 -11.99 13.20
N ASP A 131 4.91 -13.14 13.88
CA ASP A 131 5.99 -14.14 13.81
C ASP A 131 6.21 -14.63 12.37
N GLU A 132 5.11 -14.86 11.64
CA GLU A 132 5.17 -15.28 10.24
C GLU A 132 5.66 -14.16 9.34
N ALA A 133 5.20 -12.93 9.58
CA ALA A 133 5.68 -11.75 8.86
C ALA A 133 7.19 -11.57 9.03
N GLY A 134 7.70 -11.74 10.26
CA GLY A 134 9.13 -11.66 10.58
C GLY A 134 9.95 -12.73 9.86
N ALA A 135 9.47 -13.97 9.83
CA ALA A 135 10.14 -15.05 9.11
C ALA A 135 10.26 -14.78 7.59
N VAL A 136 9.22 -14.24 6.96
CA VAL A 136 9.25 -13.87 5.54
C VAL A 136 10.13 -12.63 5.31
N ALA A 137 10.06 -11.63 6.19
CA ALA A 137 10.86 -10.40 6.12
C ALA A 137 12.37 -10.63 6.29
N ALA A 138 12.77 -11.67 7.04
CA ALA A 138 14.17 -12.09 7.13
C ALA A 138 14.76 -12.51 5.77
N GLY A 139 13.90 -12.95 4.84
CA GLY A 139 14.30 -13.33 3.49
C GLY A 139 14.41 -12.17 2.49
N LEU A 140 14.06 -10.93 2.85
CA LEU A 140 14.24 -9.78 1.96
C LEU A 140 15.74 -9.45 1.83
N GLY A 141 16.29 -9.58 0.61
CA GLY A 141 17.71 -9.34 0.32
C GLY A 141 18.00 -7.94 -0.24
N GLU A 142 19.25 -7.71 -0.67
CA GLU A 142 19.77 -6.41 -1.14
C GLU A 142 19.02 -5.82 -2.37
N GLY A 143 18.26 -6.63 -3.11
CA GLY A 143 17.44 -6.18 -4.23
C GLY A 143 16.11 -5.52 -3.84
N PHE A 144 15.87 -5.27 -2.55
CA PHE A 144 14.67 -4.63 -2.02
C PHE A 144 15.04 -3.39 -1.19
N PRO A 145 14.21 -2.33 -1.14
CA PRO A 145 14.49 -1.14 -0.33
C PRO A 145 14.74 -1.50 1.15
N GLY A 146 15.98 -1.30 1.61
CA GLY A 146 16.44 -1.75 2.92
C GLY A 146 15.70 -1.08 4.08
N ASP A 147 15.43 0.21 3.95
CA ASP A 147 14.62 1.02 4.88
C ASP A 147 13.21 0.44 5.08
N VAL A 148 12.56 0.00 4.01
CA VAL A 148 11.25 -0.66 4.06
C VAL A 148 11.38 -2.05 4.68
N ALA A 149 12.39 -2.84 4.31
CA ALA A 149 12.61 -4.17 4.89
C ALA A 149 12.83 -4.10 6.41
N ASP A 150 13.61 -3.13 6.87
CA ASP A 150 13.90 -2.92 8.29
C ASP A 150 12.64 -2.50 9.06
N ALA A 151 11.80 -1.64 8.48
CA ALA A 151 10.52 -1.27 9.08
C ALA A 151 9.59 -2.48 9.23
N LEU A 152 9.53 -3.36 8.22
CA LEU A 152 8.72 -4.58 8.27
C LEU A 152 9.22 -5.56 9.33
N ARG A 153 10.54 -5.74 9.45
CA ARG A 153 11.15 -6.59 10.49
C ARG A 153 10.89 -6.03 11.88
N ALA A 154 11.04 -4.72 12.06
CA ALA A 154 10.80 -4.06 13.34
C ALA A 154 9.32 -4.13 13.76
N LEU A 155 8.40 -3.96 12.81
CA LEU A 155 6.96 -4.16 13.05
C LEU A 155 6.65 -5.58 13.52
N ALA A 156 7.19 -6.59 12.83
CA ALA A 156 7.02 -8.00 13.20
C ALA A 156 7.63 -8.34 14.57
N ALA A 157 8.77 -7.72 14.91
CA ALA A 157 9.47 -7.94 16.18
C ALA A 157 8.91 -7.11 17.36
N HIS A 158 7.94 -6.22 17.10
CA HIS A 158 7.48 -5.21 18.07
C HIS A 158 8.61 -4.33 18.63
N ASP A 159 9.64 -4.07 17.82
CA ASP A 159 10.78 -3.24 18.19
C ASP A 159 10.47 -1.76 17.88
N ALA A 160 10.05 -1.03 18.91
CA ALA A 160 9.66 0.37 18.76
C ALA A 160 10.81 1.30 18.34
N GLU A 161 12.04 1.02 18.75
CA GLU A 161 13.20 1.87 18.41
C GLU A 161 13.62 1.66 16.96
N ALA A 162 13.79 0.40 16.56
CA ALA A 162 14.12 0.05 15.18
C ALA A 162 13.01 0.50 14.22
N TYR A 163 11.75 0.37 14.64
CA TYR A 163 10.60 0.79 13.85
C TYR A 163 10.64 2.30 13.53
N ARG A 164 10.78 3.15 14.55
CA ARG A 164 10.85 4.62 14.34
C ARG A 164 12.03 5.02 13.47
N ALA A 165 13.20 4.41 13.70
CA ALA A 165 14.39 4.67 12.89
C ALA A 165 14.17 4.31 11.41
N ALA A 166 13.56 3.16 11.15
CA ALA A 166 13.29 2.67 9.80
C ALA A 166 12.21 3.49 9.09
N VAL A 167 11.09 3.83 9.73
CA VAL A 167 10.05 4.68 9.14
C VAL A 167 10.59 6.07 8.80
N ALA A 168 11.43 6.66 9.66
CA ALA A 168 12.11 7.92 9.37
C ALA A 168 13.06 7.79 8.17
N ALA A 169 13.75 6.65 8.02
CA ALA A 169 14.58 6.39 6.85
C ALA A 169 13.75 6.28 5.56
N VAL A 170 12.61 5.59 5.59
CA VAL A 170 11.66 5.50 4.46
C VAL A 170 11.19 6.89 4.02
N ARG A 171 10.89 7.78 4.98
CA ARG A 171 10.50 9.17 4.69
C ARG A 171 11.63 9.95 4.00
N ARG A 172 12.86 9.91 4.54
CA ARG A 172 14.03 10.57 3.91
C ARG A 172 14.31 10.05 2.50
N SER A 173 14.30 8.73 2.33
CA SER A 173 14.44 8.03 1.04
C SER A 173 13.37 8.43 0.02
N PHE A 174 12.20 8.87 0.50
CA PHE A 174 11.14 9.40 -0.37
C PHE A 174 11.36 10.88 -0.72
N GLU A 175 11.82 11.70 0.23
CA GLU A 175 12.12 13.13 0.02
C GLU A 175 13.23 13.37 -1.00
N GLU A 176 14.15 12.41 -1.14
CA GLU A 176 15.26 12.46 -2.11
C GLU A 176 14.84 12.08 -3.55
N ARG A 177 13.58 11.67 -3.79
CA ARG A 177 13.10 11.21 -5.11
C ARG A 177 12.66 12.38 -6.00
N GLU A 178 12.92 12.23 -7.29
CA GLU A 178 12.51 13.21 -8.32
C GLU A 178 11.28 12.76 -9.11
N ASP A 179 11.03 11.45 -9.23
CA ASP A 179 9.91 10.87 -9.98
C ASP A 179 8.90 10.15 -9.05
N PHE A 180 7.60 10.44 -9.23
CA PHE A 180 6.52 9.89 -8.40
C PHE A 180 5.41 9.27 -9.24
N LEU A 181 4.87 8.14 -8.77
CA LEU A 181 3.64 7.58 -9.31
C LEU A 181 2.50 8.62 -9.23
N GLU A 182 1.83 8.87 -10.35
CA GLU A 182 0.75 9.87 -10.47
C GLU A 182 1.17 11.31 -10.10
N ASP A 183 2.47 11.63 -10.16
CA ASP A 183 3.02 12.91 -9.65
C ASP A 183 2.57 13.14 -8.19
N MET A 184 2.53 12.09 -7.37
CA MET A 184 2.06 12.18 -5.99
C MET A 184 3.24 12.14 -5.00
N PRO A 185 3.73 13.29 -4.50
CA PRO A 185 4.84 13.35 -3.56
C PRO A 185 4.37 13.08 -2.13
N VAL A 186 3.74 11.92 -1.91
CA VAL A 186 3.28 11.45 -0.60
C VAL A 186 3.92 10.09 -0.29
N PRO A 187 4.64 9.94 0.83
CA PRO A 187 5.28 8.67 1.21
C PRO A 187 4.24 7.68 1.75
N ASP A 188 3.36 7.19 0.89
CA ASP A 188 2.23 6.33 1.25
C ASP A 188 2.67 5.00 1.90
N THR A 189 3.88 4.51 1.61
CA THR A 189 4.47 3.37 2.32
C THR A 189 4.71 3.71 3.79
N ALA A 190 5.27 4.89 4.10
CA ALA A 190 5.45 5.30 5.49
C ALA A 190 4.10 5.45 6.20
N LEU A 191 3.10 6.05 5.55
CA LEU A 191 1.75 6.19 6.12
C LEU A 191 1.09 4.83 6.44
N ALA A 192 1.25 3.83 5.56
CA ALA A 192 0.74 2.49 5.82
C ALA A 192 1.49 1.77 6.95
N LEU A 193 2.81 1.96 7.04
CA LEU A 193 3.63 1.42 8.14
C LEU A 193 3.28 2.09 9.48
N GLU A 194 2.95 3.38 9.48
CA GLU A 194 2.45 4.14 10.63
C GLU A 194 1.13 3.58 11.14
N ALA A 195 0.15 3.37 10.25
CA ALA A 195 -1.11 2.74 10.61
C ALA A 195 -0.93 1.34 11.24
N LEU A 196 0.07 0.56 10.78
CA LEU A 196 0.40 -0.73 11.37
C LEU A 196 1.12 -0.63 12.72
N GLY A 197 1.99 0.37 12.89
CA GLY A 197 2.69 0.64 14.14
C GLY A 197 1.74 1.13 15.25
N GLU A 198 0.74 1.94 14.90
CA GLU A 198 -0.32 2.38 15.81
C GLU A 198 -1.10 1.19 16.39
N ARG A 199 -1.50 0.23 15.54
CA ARG A 199 -2.20 -1.00 15.97
C ARG A 199 -1.36 -1.83 16.96
N ARG A 200 -0.03 -1.74 16.86
CA ARG A 200 0.94 -2.43 17.73
C ARG A 200 1.44 -1.56 18.88
N ARG A 201 0.99 -0.30 19.00
CA ARG A 201 1.40 0.66 20.03
C ARG A 201 2.91 0.96 20.05
N LEU A 202 3.54 0.98 18.88
CA LEU A 202 4.99 1.26 18.76
C LEU A 202 5.34 2.76 18.77
N GLY A 203 4.31 3.61 18.82
CA GLY A 203 4.43 5.07 18.81
C GLY A 203 4.63 5.64 17.40
N PRO A 204 4.47 6.95 17.22
CA PRO A 204 4.85 7.65 15.99
C PRO A 204 6.38 7.75 15.85
#